data_AF-A0A1E1WER2-F1
#
_entry.id   AF-A0A1E1WER2-F1
#
_cell.length_a   1.000
_cell.length_b   1.000
_cell.length_c   1.000
_cell.angle_alpha   90.00
_cell.angle_beta   90.00
_cell.angle_gamma   90.00
#
_symmetry.space_group_name_H-M   'P 1'
#
loop_
_entity.id
_entity.type
_entity.pdbx_description
1 polymer ?
#
loop_
_entity_poly.entity_id
_entity_poly.type
_entity_poly.pdbx_seq_one_letter_code
_entity_poly.pdbx_strand_id
1 'polypeptide(L)'
;MDDTDDDYWNTSETKAKAFSFDDDILSPQEILAIGQRSSSNQDDGVFSSANISTVKTALLPLNTLVSPKVLDLILLAQSGRDPKDLKPESVQPVAVTLKRLSLGRSCSLHGHRSLSSKTQLLDAAIAVGDGNSILTVVLFLIQTLNRKLVYELLASRPSALAHYISFLNSEGKVTELTDLLTMLGRSPEAAMYQFQHLIRSQGDNVDGLLRKLTNLVANHFNQPGVDTNQCKMASDYYKLLEWQKLANKPELFNTSALNCLAYCCSHHWAEGAGNMMSPLTICQRQQISPLQYDWVVLNIHAKAAKWDIVETLFTKKDWLGRTTVSSHIPMESLLSRMSELQASKRFLATCVNRIPDTDHRLRLATMYKIHTVVIETLAKQKDRAALTNYKMTLNPQSEEYILAENTLRDSSIKWKN
;
A
#
# COMPACT_ATOMS: atom_id res chain seq x y z
N MET A 1 -48.38 -48.71 -13.82
CA MET A 1 -47.09 -48.88 -13.14
C MET A 1 -46.08 -48.18 -14.04
N ASP A 2 -46.28 -46.87 -14.19
CA ASP A 2 -45.65 -45.75 -13.43
C ASP A 2 -44.38 -45.37 -14.21
N ASP A 3 -44.27 -44.28 -14.99
CA ASP A 3 -44.95 -42.98 -15.07
C ASP A 3 -44.84 -42.09 -13.81
N THR A 4 -43.60 -41.84 -13.37
CA THR A 4 -43.18 -40.61 -12.67
C THR A 4 -41.65 -40.61 -12.52
N ASP A 5 -40.93 -39.78 -13.29
CA ASP A 5 -39.60 -39.28 -12.88
C ASP A 5 -39.08 -38.07 -13.68
N ASP A 6 -39.77 -37.63 -14.74
CA ASP A 6 -39.32 -36.48 -15.56
C ASP A 6 -39.78 -35.09 -15.08
N ASP A 7 -40.48 -34.98 -13.94
CA ASP A 7 -41.05 -33.70 -13.44
C ASP A 7 -40.29 -33.03 -12.29
N TYR A 8 -39.11 -33.53 -11.90
CA TYR A 8 -38.36 -32.99 -10.75
C TYR A 8 -37.84 -31.55 -10.97
N TRP A 9 -37.68 -31.09 -12.21
CA TRP A 9 -37.10 -29.77 -12.52
C TRP A 9 -38.11 -28.63 -12.70
N ASN A 10 -39.41 -28.90 -12.70
CA ASN A 10 -40.43 -27.89 -13.03
C ASN A 10 -41.35 -27.50 -11.86
N THR A 11 -40.96 -27.75 -10.61
CA THR A 11 -41.72 -27.24 -9.45
C THR A 11 -41.21 -25.88 -9.00
N SER A 12 -42.14 -24.92 -8.96
CA SER A 12 -41.98 -23.48 -8.73
C SER A 12 -41.49 -23.07 -7.33
N GLU A 13 -40.94 -23.97 -6.52
CA GLU A 13 -40.52 -23.70 -5.13
C GLU A 13 -39.00 -23.48 -4.97
N THR A 14 -38.18 -23.84 -5.97
CA THR A 14 -36.71 -23.61 -5.91
C THR A 14 -36.27 -22.23 -6.38
N LYS A 15 -37.18 -21.41 -6.92
CA LYS A 15 -36.93 -19.99 -7.26
C LYS A 15 -37.20 -19.00 -6.10
N ALA A 16 -37.80 -19.45 -5.00
CA ALA A 16 -38.25 -18.56 -3.93
C ALA A 16 -37.31 -18.48 -2.71
N LYS A 17 -36.15 -19.15 -2.72
CA LYS A 17 -35.20 -19.15 -1.57
C LYS A 17 -33.74 -18.85 -1.94
N ALA A 18 -33.52 -18.04 -2.99
CA ALA A 18 -32.22 -17.42 -3.22
C ALA A 18 -32.18 -16.07 -2.48
N PHE A 19 -31.67 -16.12 -1.25
CA PHE A 19 -31.15 -15.02 -0.40
C PHE A 19 -31.56 -13.59 -0.78
N SER A 20 -32.65 -13.12 -0.17
CA SER A 20 -32.85 -11.70 0.14
C SER A 20 -32.07 -11.34 1.40
N PHE A 21 -31.27 -10.29 1.33
CA PHE A 21 -30.90 -9.46 2.48
C PHE A 21 -30.97 -8.01 2.00
N ASP A 22 -32.19 -7.53 1.82
CA ASP A 22 -32.52 -6.12 2.01
C ASP A 22 -32.49 -5.89 3.51
N ASP A 23 -31.45 -5.24 4.01
CA ASP A 23 -31.42 -4.52 5.28
C ASP A 23 -30.12 -3.70 5.30
N ASP A 24 -30.13 -2.58 4.57
CA ASP A 24 -29.38 -1.34 4.84
C ASP A 24 -29.66 -0.34 3.70
N ILE A 25 -30.95 0.04 3.56
CA ILE A 25 -31.34 1.17 2.72
C ILE A 25 -31.29 2.40 3.61
N LEU A 26 -30.18 3.14 3.56
CA LEU A 26 -30.08 4.45 4.21
C LEU A 26 -31.19 5.35 3.69
N SER A 27 -31.91 5.97 4.63
CA SER A 27 -32.96 6.92 4.30
C SER A 27 -32.34 8.17 3.65
N PRO A 28 -33.07 8.88 2.76
CA PRO A 28 -32.59 10.12 2.14
C PRO A 28 -32.15 11.20 3.14
N GLN A 29 -32.59 11.11 4.40
CA GLN A 29 -32.23 12.03 5.49
C GLN A 29 -30.84 11.74 6.09
N GLU A 30 -30.38 10.49 6.06
CA GLU A 30 -29.04 10.10 6.55
C GLU A 30 -27.93 10.49 5.55
N ILE A 31 -28.25 10.49 4.26
CA ILE A 31 -27.33 10.93 3.18
C ILE A 31 -27.04 12.44 3.27
N LEU A 32 -27.98 13.24 3.81
CA LEU A 32 -27.81 14.69 3.97
C LEU A 32 -26.97 15.10 5.19
N ALA A 33 -26.73 14.18 6.14
CA ALA A 33 -26.01 14.48 7.40
C ALA A 33 -24.49 14.33 7.32
N ILE A 34 -23.93 13.73 6.26
CA ILE A 34 -22.50 13.45 6.13
C ILE A 34 -21.68 14.73 5.83
N GLY A 35 -22.34 15.80 5.36
CA GLY A 35 -21.70 17.07 4.98
C GLY A 35 -21.53 18.11 6.09
N GLN A 36 -21.98 17.87 7.32
CA GLN A 36 -21.89 18.84 8.41
C GLN A 36 -21.04 18.33 9.57
N ARG A 37 -19.73 18.27 9.37
CA ARG A 37 -18.76 18.39 10.47
C ARG A 37 -18.00 19.70 10.33
N SER A 38 -18.36 20.65 11.19
CA SER A 38 -17.64 21.90 11.40
C SER A 38 -16.25 21.62 11.98
N SER A 39 -15.21 21.83 11.18
CA SER A 39 -13.85 22.03 11.69
C SER A 39 -13.77 23.44 12.31
N SER A 40 -13.81 23.49 13.64
CA SER A 40 -13.24 24.61 14.38
C SER A 40 -11.74 24.64 14.13
N ASN A 41 -11.16 25.78 13.75
CA ASN A 41 -9.86 26.21 14.24
C ASN A 41 -9.64 27.71 13.99
N GLN A 42 -9.22 28.38 15.05
CA GLN A 42 -8.75 29.75 15.15
C GLN A 42 -7.38 29.93 14.46
N ASP A 43 -7.15 31.14 13.96
CA ASP A 43 -5.94 31.98 14.03
C ASP A 43 -4.55 31.31 14.00
N ASP A 44 -3.69 31.67 13.04
CA ASP A 44 -2.88 32.89 13.17
C ASP A 44 -1.98 33.12 11.94
N GLY A 45 -1.91 34.39 11.53
CA GLY A 45 -1.16 34.85 10.36
C GLY A 45 0.29 35.17 10.68
N VAL A 46 1.20 34.71 9.83
CA VAL A 46 2.58 35.21 9.75
C VAL A 46 2.95 35.37 8.29
N PHE A 47 2.60 36.51 7.69
CA PHE A 47 3.38 37.17 6.63
C PHE A 47 2.88 38.61 6.49
N SER A 48 3.34 39.47 7.40
CA SER A 48 3.38 40.91 7.15
C SER A 48 4.50 41.18 6.15
N SER A 49 4.14 41.64 4.95
CA SER A 49 5.03 42.41 4.11
C SER A 49 4.56 43.86 4.13
N ALA A 50 5.47 44.69 4.59
CA ALA A 50 5.29 46.07 4.97
C ALA A 50 5.09 46.99 3.76
N ASN A 51 4.43 48.12 4.03
CA ASN A 51 4.70 49.43 3.43
C ASN A 51 4.87 49.48 1.90
N ILE A 52 3.74 49.46 1.18
CA ILE A 52 3.58 50.27 -0.04
C ILE A 52 2.38 51.19 0.18
N SER A 53 2.57 52.14 1.10
CA SER A 53 1.71 53.31 1.24
C SER A 53 2.40 54.46 0.51
N THR A 54 2.14 54.61 -0.80
CA THR A 54 2.08 55.88 -1.56
C THR A 54 2.00 55.63 -3.07
N VAL A 55 0.87 55.12 -3.54
CA VAL A 55 0.26 55.59 -4.79
C VAL A 55 -1.23 55.65 -4.49
N LYS A 56 -1.85 56.84 -4.57
CA LYS A 56 -3.31 56.95 -4.59
C LYS A 56 -3.79 56.33 -5.90
N THR A 57 -3.90 55.01 -5.97
CA THR A 57 -4.73 54.35 -6.97
C THR A 57 -6.16 54.73 -6.62
N ALA A 58 -6.73 55.66 -7.39
CA ALA A 58 -8.15 55.95 -7.32
C ALA A 58 -8.89 54.63 -7.46
N LEU A 59 -9.59 54.20 -6.41
CA LEU A 59 -10.45 53.03 -6.42
C LEU A 59 -11.58 53.33 -7.41
N LEU A 60 -11.38 52.93 -8.66
CA LEU A 60 -12.41 52.94 -9.67
C LEU A 60 -13.48 51.94 -9.22
N PRO A 61 -14.74 52.38 -9.01
CA PRO A 61 -15.79 51.46 -8.62
C PRO A 61 -15.96 50.41 -9.72
N LEU A 62 -16.16 49.14 -9.36
CA LEU A 62 -16.19 47.98 -10.28
C LEU A 62 -17.13 48.14 -11.48
N ASN A 63 -18.16 48.98 -11.34
CA ASN A 63 -19.09 49.38 -12.40
C ASN A 63 -18.47 50.22 -13.53
N THR A 64 -17.24 50.73 -13.36
CA THR A 64 -16.48 51.43 -14.41
C THR A 64 -15.58 50.51 -15.24
N LEU A 65 -15.21 49.34 -14.71
CA LEU A 65 -14.38 48.35 -15.41
C LEU A 65 -15.22 47.28 -16.12
N VAL A 66 -16.43 47.03 -15.62
CA VAL A 66 -17.30 45.95 -16.08
C VAL A 66 -18.73 46.47 -16.10
N SER A 67 -19.45 46.23 -17.20
CA SER A 67 -20.85 46.68 -17.27
C SER A 67 -21.68 46.02 -16.17
N PRO A 68 -22.71 46.69 -15.62
CA PRO A 68 -23.56 46.13 -14.57
C PRO A 68 -24.12 44.75 -14.90
N LYS A 69 -24.45 44.51 -16.18
CA LYS A 69 -24.90 43.21 -16.69
C LYS A 69 -23.85 42.12 -16.57
N VAL A 70 -22.58 42.43 -16.85
CA VAL A 70 -21.49 41.44 -16.78
C VAL A 70 -21.10 41.21 -15.32
N LEU A 71 -21.16 42.23 -14.47
CA LEU A 71 -20.95 42.10 -13.03
C LEU A 71 -22.05 41.23 -12.39
N ASP A 72 -23.31 41.43 -12.78
CA ASP A 72 -24.43 40.57 -12.38
C ASP A 72 -24.24 39.13 -12.86
N LEU A 73 -23.76 38.92 -14.09
CA LEU A 73 -23.47 37.56 -14.59
C LEU A 73 -22.32 36.89 -13.83
N ILE A 74 -21.30 37.64 -13.40
CA ILE A 74 -20.20 37.14 -12.57
C ILE A 74 -20.71 36.79 -11.17
N LEU A 75 -21.52 37.66 -10.57
CA LEU A 75 -22.16 37.42 -9.27
C LEU A 75 -23.15 36.25 -9.34
N LEU A 76 -23.94 36.12 -10.41
CA LEU A 76 -24.79 34.96 -10.68
C LEU A 76 -23.95 33.68 -10.79
N ALA A 77 -22.84 33.72 -11.53
CA ALA A 77 -21.93 32.60 -11.69
C ALA A 77 -21.21 32.18 -10.40
N GLN A 78 -21.10 33.07 -9.40
CA GLN A 78 -20.54 32.82 -8.07
C GLN A 78 -21.61 32.46 -7.02
N SER A 79 -22.85 32.89 -7.21
CA SER A 79 -23.95 32.71 -6.24
C SER A 79 -24.59 31.32 -6.24
N GLY A 80 -24.26 30.46 -7.21
CA GLY A 80 -24.85 29.12 -7.33
C GLY A 80 -26.35 29.09 -7.66
N ARG A 81 -26.98 30.24 -7.94
CA ARG A 81 -28.38 30.33 -8.35
C ARG A 81 -28.46 30.35 -9.88
N ASP A 82 -29.10 29.34 -10.46
CA ASP A 82 -29.50 29.41 -11.86
C ASP A 82 -30.53 30.53 -12.06
N PRO A 83 -30.50 31.26 -13.20
CA PRO A 83 -31.54 32.22 -13.51
C PRO A 83 -32.87 31.47 -13.60
N LYS A 84 -33.72 31.70 -12.60
CA LYS A 84 -35.16 31.41 -12.67
C LYS A 84 -35.71 32.27 -13.80
N ASP A 85 -35.67 31.74 -15.03
CA ASP A 85 -36.52 32.08 -16.18
C ASP A 85 -35.93 31.57 -17.51
N LEU A 86 -35.51 30.30 -17.54
CA LEU A 86 -35.34 29.58 -18.81
C LEU A 86 -36.20 28.31 -18.74
N LYS A 87 -37.13 28.22 -19.69
CA LYS A 87 -38.09 27.12 -19.88
C LYS A 87 -37.44 25.74 -19.65
N PRO A 88 -38.14 24.82 -18.96
CA PRO A 88 -37.68 23.44 -18.86
C PRO A 88 -37.88 22.80 -20.24
N GLU A 89 -36.80 22.54 -20.99
CA GLU A 89 -36.69 21.57 -22.12
C GLU A 89 -35.78 21.99 -23.28
N SER A 90 -34.97 23.05 -23.22
CA SER A 90 -33.90 23.17 -24.22
C SER A 90 -32.77 22.22 -23.84
N VAL A 91 -32.59 21.13 -24.60
CA VAL A 91 -31.43 20.23 -24.55
C VAL A 91 -30.16 21.08 -24.50
N GLN A 92 -29.52 21.18 -23.33
CA GLN A 92 -28.26 21.92 -23.22
C GLN A 92 -27.21 21.20 -24.06
N PRO A 93 -26.40 21.92 -24.85
CA PRO A 93 -25.32 21.30 -25.63
C PRO A 93 -24.39 20.50 -24.71
N VAL A 94 -23.96 19.32 -25.16
CA VAL A 94 -23.08 18.41 -24.41
C VAL A 94 -21.87 19.14 -23.82
N ALA A 95 -21.27 20.08 -24.56
CA ALA A 95 -20.14 20.90 -24.11
C ALA A 95 -20.46 21.77 -22.88
N VAL A 96 -21.68 22.33 -22.78
CA VAL A 96 -22.11 23.17 -21.66
C VAL A 96 -22.34 22.29 -20.41
N THR A 97 -22.97 21.13 -20.59
CA THR A 97 -23.19 20.15 -19.53
C THR A 97 -21.86 19.65 -18.95
N LEU A 98 -20.89 19.29 -19.79
CA LEU A 98 -19.57 18.84 -19.35
C LEU A 98 -18.72 19.94 -18.72
N LYS A 99 -18.82 21.17 -19.22
CA LYS A 99 -18.19 22.33 -18.57
C LYS A 99 -18.77 22.59 -17.19
N ARG A 100 -20.06 22.32 -16.97
CA ARG A 100 -20.68 22.40 -15.65
C ARG A 100 -20.24 21.27 -14.72
N LEU A 101 -20.19 20.04 -15.23
CA LEU A 101 -19.71 18.87 -14.46
C LEU A 101 -18.26 19.01 -14.01
N SER A 102 -17.37 19.41 -14.91
CA SER A 102 -15.95 19.65 -14.59
C SER A 102 -15.73 20.79 -13.58
N LEU A 103 -16.69 21.71 -13.48
CA LEU A 103 -16.71 22.77 -12.47
C LEU A 103 -17.48 22.40 -11.19
N GLY A 104 -17.91 21.14 -11.05
CA GLY A 104 -18.65 20.64 -9.88
C GLY A 104 -20.06 21.20 -9.73
N ARG A 105 -20.67 21.72 -10.81
CA ARG A 105 -21.99 22.35 -10.79
C ARG A 105 -23.10 21.33 -11.09
N SER A 106 -24.27 21.51 -10.47
CA SER A 106 -25.44 20.69 -10.75
C SER A 106 -25.89 20.85 -12.21
N CYS A 107 -26.05 19.74 -12.93
CA CYS A 107 -26.60 19.73 -14.28
C CYS A 107 -27.58 18.56 -14.46
N SER A 108 -28.67 18.78 -15.19
CA SER A 108 -29.65 17.73 -15.48
C SER A 108 -29.23 16.92 -16.71
N LEU A 109 -28.85 15.66 -16.51
CA LEU A 109 -28.50 14.74 -17.60
C LEU A 109 -29.72 14.14 -18.31
N HIS A 110 -30.92 14.29 -17.73
CA HIS A 110 -32.20 13.79 -18.27
C HIS A 110 -32.62 14.37 -19.62
N GLY A 111 -31.96 15.43 -20.10
CA GLY A 111 -32.14 15.93 -21.48
C GLY A 111 -31.64 14.96 -22.55
N HIS A 112 -30.71 14.06 -22.20
CA HIS A 112 -30.15 13.06 -23.12
C HIS A 112 -30.98 11.76 -23.07
N ARG A 113 -32.06 11.70 -23.87
CA ARG A 113 -32.99 10.57 -23.87
C ARG A 113 -32.61 9.44 -24.83
N SER A 114 -32.07 9.76 -26.00
CA SER A 114 -31.70 8.75 -27.00
C SER A 114 -30.39 8.04 -26.65
N LEU A 115 -30.25 6.78 -27.08
CA LEU A 115 -29.01 6.03 -26.92
C LEU A 115 -27.82 6.74 -27.60
N SER A 116 -28.01 7.27 -28.81
CA SER A 116 -26.98 8.03 -29.52
C SER A 116 -26.52 9.27 -28.75
N SER A 117 -27.46 10.01 -28.13
CA SER A 117 -27.13 11.19 -27.35
C SER A 117 -26.39 10.84 -26.06
N LYS A 118 -26.75 9.73 -25.41
CA LYS A 118 -26.07 9.20 -24.23
C LYS A 118 -24.65 8.74 -24.54
N THR A 119 -24.45 8.08 -25.68
CA THR A 119 -23.12 7.68 -26.17
C THR A 119 -22.23 8.89 -26.45
N GLN A 120 -22.77 9.91 -27.14
CA GLN A 120 -22.03 11.16 -27.40
C GLN A 120 -21.66 11.90 -26.11
N LEU A 121 -22.56 11.91 -25.12
CA LEU A 121 -22.27 12.50 -23.81
C LEU A 121 -21.09 11.80 -23.14
N LEU A 122 -21.04 10.46 -23.18
CA LEU A 122 -19.93 9.70 -22.62
C LEU A 122 -18.62 9.95 -23.38
N ASP A 123 -18.65 9.93 -24.72
CA ASP A 123 -17.47 10.19 -25.55
C ASP A 123 -16.89 11.58 -25.30
N ALA A 124 -17.77 12.57 -25.19
CA ALA A 124 -17.35 13.93 -24.88
C ALA A 124 -16.82 14.05 -23.45
N ALA A 125 -17.38 13.33 -22.46
CA ALA A 125 -16.85 13.30 -21.11
C ALA A 125 -15.43 12.71 -21.06
N ILE A 126 -15.20 11.63 -21.81
CA ILE A 126 -13.88 11.01 -21.94
C ILE A 126 -12.90 11.98 -22.61
N ALA A 127 -13.33 12.72 -23.64
CA ALA A 127 -12.49 13.71 -24.32
C ALA A 127 -12.09 14.90 -23.42
N VAL A 128 -12.94 15.28 -22.46
CA VAL A 128 -12.61 16.29 -21.44
C VAL A 128 -11.57 15.77 -20.44
N GLY A 129 -11.58 14.46 -20.15
CA GLY A 129 -10.59 13.81 -19.30
C GLY A 129 -10.77 14.04 -17.79
N ASP A 130 -11.91 14.62 -17.37
CA ASP A 130 -12.24 14.75 -15.95
C ASP A 130 -12.91 13.48 -15.42
N GLY A 131 -12.26 12.79 -14.49
CA GLY A 131 -12.71 11.53 -13.92
C GLY A 131 -14.08 11.63 -13.23
N ASN A 132 -14.37 12.75 -12.58
CA ASN A 132 -15.66 12.98 -11.91
C ASN A 132 -16.79 13.12 -12.92
N SER A 133 -16.56 13.87 -14.00
CA SER A 133 -17.51 13.98 -15.12
C SER A 133 -17.76 12.62 -15.77
N ILE A 134 -16.71 11.84 -16.05
CA ILE A 134 -16.82 10.50 -16.64
C ILE A 134 -17.66 9.59 -15.74
N LEU A 135 -17.32 9.51 -14.45
CA LEU A 135 -18.05 8.65 -13.50
C LEU A 135 -19.52 9.06 -13.36
N THR A 136 -19.80 10.37 -13.27
CA THR A 136 -21.18 10.89 -13.16
C THR A 136 -22.02 10.48 -14.37
N VAL A 137 -21.45 10.59 -15.57
CA VAL A 137 -22.13 10.16 -16.80
C VAL A 137 -22.33 8.64 -16.79
N VAL A 138 -21.32 7.85 -16.40
CA VAL A 138 -21.45 6.38 -16.32
C VAL A 138 -22.55 5.96 -15.35
N LEU A 139 -22.64 6.56 -14.16
CA LEU A 139 -23.70 6.30 -13.19
C LEU A 139 -25.08 6.62 -13.75
N PHE A 140 -25.22 7.73 -14.49
CA PHE A 140 -26.45 8.07 -15.19
C PHE A 140 -26.82 7.04 -16.27
N LEU A 141 -25.85 6.48 -17.01
CA LEU A 141 -26.10 5.42 -17.97
C LEU A 141 -26.60 4.14 -17.29
N ILE A 142 -25.98 3.75 -16.16
CA ILE A 142 -26.37 2.58 -15.38
C ILE A 142 -27.81 2.70 -14.86
N GLN A 143 -28.22 3.89 -14.43
CA GLN A 143 -29.58 4.14 -13.94
C GLN A 143 -30.64 4.15 -15.05
N THR A 144 -30.26 4.47 -16.30
CA THR A 144 -31.23 4.80 -17.36
C THR A 144 -31.19 3.86 -18.57
N LEU A 145 -30.27 2.89 -18.61
CA LEU A 145 -30.15 1.91 -19.69
C LEU A 145 -30.14 0.49 -19.14
N ASN A 146 -30.44 -0.48 -20.01
CA ASN A 146 -30.30 -1.89 -19.66
C ASN A 146 -28.82 -2.23 -19.42
N ARG A 147 -28.53 -3.01 -18.37
CA ARG A 147 -27.18 -3.47 -17.99
C ARG A 147 -26.35 -3.99 -19.17
N LYS A 148 -26.95 -4.80 -20.06
CA LYS A 148 -26.23 -5.36 -21.23
C LYS A 148 -25.69 -4.26 -22.15
N LEU A 149 -26.51 -3.26 -22.46
CA LEU A 149 -26.12 -2.13 -23.29
C LEU A 149 -25.05 -1.27 -22.63
N VAL A 150 -25.15 -1.06 -21.31
CA VAL A 150 -24.12 -0.33 -20.55
C VAL A 150 -22.79 -1.06 -20.62
N TYR A 151 -22.79 -2.38 -20.45
CA TYR A 151 -21.57 -3.18 -20.51
C TYR A 151 -20.94 -3.16 -21.90
N GLU A 152 -21.73 -3.24 -22.97
CA GLU A 152 -21.24 -3.07 -24.35
C GLU A 152 -20.63 -1.67 -24.59
N LEU A 153 -21.25 -0.62 -24.06
CA LEU A 153 -20.74 0.76 -24.15
C LEU A 153 -19.42 0.94 -23.38
N LEU A 154 -19.29 0.33 -22.20
CA LEU A 154 -18.08 0.39 -21.38
C LEU A 154 -16.96 -0.49 -21.95
N ALA A 155 -17.28 -1.65 -22.52
CA ALA A 155 -16.31 -2.54 -23.17
C ALA A 155 -15.53 -1.83 -24.28
N SER A 156 -16.21 -0.96 -25.04
CA SER A 156 -15.61 -0.17 -26.11
C SER A 156 -14.88 1.10 -25.63
N ARG A 157 -14.93 1.41 -24.32
CA ARG A 157 -14.39 2.66 -23.73
C ARG A 157 -13.59 2.38 -22.45
N PRO A 158 -12.33 1.94 -22.57
CA PRO A 158 -11.51 1.52 -21.43
C PRO A 158 -11.35 2.56 -20.32
N SER A 159 -11.26 3.86 -20.66
CA SER A 159 -11.14 4.94 -19.67
C SER A 159 -12.37 5.03 -18.76
N ALA A 160 -13.58 5.03 -19.33
CA ALA A 160 -14.81 5.04 -18.56
C ALA A 160 -14.98 3.77 -17.72
N LEU A 161 -14.65 2.62 -18.29
CA LEU A 161 -14.66 1.35 -17.57
C LEU A 161 -13.69 1.36 -16.38
N ALA A 162 -12.48 1.90 -16.54
CA ALA A 162 -11.49 1.99 -15.46
C ALA A 162 -11.99 2.87 -14.30
N HIS A 163 -12.59 4.02 -14.59
CA HIS A 163 -13.20 4.88 -13.57
C HIS A 163 -14.34 4.16 -12.83
N TYR A 164 -15.17 3.40 -13.54
CA TYR A 164 -16.26 2.66 -12.93
C TYR A 164 -15.77 1.49 -12.07
N ILE A 165 -14.79 0.72 -12.54
CA ILE A 165 -14.13 -0.34 -11.75
C ILE A 165 -13.54 0.24 -10.47
N SER A 166 -12.83 1.36 -10.57
CA SER A 166 -12.23 2.03 -9.41
C SER A 166 -13.30 2.46 -8.40
N PHE A 167 -14.42 3.00 -8.88
CA PHE A 167 -15.55 3.39 -8.04
C PHE A 167 -16.19 2.18 -7.33
N LEU A 168 -16.47 1.09 -8.04
CA LEU A 168 -17.05 -0.11 -7.41
C LEU A 168 -16.11 -0.70 -6.37
N ASN A 169 -14.80 -0.69 -6.63
CA ASN A 169 -13.80 -1.16 -5.68
C ASN A 169 -13.69 -0.25 -4.44
N SER A 170 -13.76 1.08 -4.60
CA SER A 170 -13.70 2.02 -3.46
C SER A 170 -14.94 1.97 -2.58
N GLU A 171 -16.11 1.80 -3.18
CA GLU A 171 -17.39 1.67 -2.47
C GLU A 171 -17.63 0.27 -1.90
N GLY A 172 -16.73 -0.69 -2.13
CA GLY A 172 -16.86 -2.06 -1.64
C GLY A 172 -17.95 -2.89 -2.32
N LYS A 173 -18.45 -2.46 -3.48
CA LYS A 173 -19.50 -3.12 -4.28
C LYS A 173 -18.95 -4.29 -5.10
N VAL A 174 -18.42 -5.29 -4.41
CA VAL A 174 -17.62 -6.35 -5.04
C VAL A 174 -18.46 -7.28 -5.90
N THR A 175 -19.72 -7.54 -5.54
CA THR A 175 -20.66 -8.33 -6.36
C THR A 175 -20.89 -7.68 -7.73
N GLU A 176 -21.23 -6.39 -7.74
CA GLU A 176 -21.41 -5.63 -8.99
C GLU A 176 -20.12 -5.59 -9.83
N LEU A 177 -18.97 -5.47 -9.17
CA LEU A 177 -17.66 -5.46 -9.83
C LEU A 177 -17.34 -6.82 -10.47
N THR A 178 -17.56 -7.92 -9.75
CA THR A 178 -17.31 -9.27 -10.27
C THR A 178 -18.25 -9.59 -11.41
N ASP A 179 -19.51 -9.18 -11.34
CA ASP A 179 -20.49 -9.38 -12.40
C ASP A 179 -20.10 -8.59 -13.66
N LEU A 180 -19.72 -7.33 -13.50
CA LEU A 180 -19.23 -6.49 -14.59
C LEU A 180 -18.03 -7.14 -15.30
N LEU A 181 -17.01 -7.54 -14.52
CA LEU A 181 -15.80 -8.13 -15.09
C LEU A 181 -16.08 -9.48 -15.75
N THR A 182 -16.93 -10.31 -15.16
CA THR A 182 -17.33 -11.61 -15.74
C THR A 182 -18.07 -11.43 -17.06
N MET A 183 -19.01 -10.48 -17.13
CA MET A 183 -19.75 -10.16 -18.37
C MET A 183 -18.86 -9.60 -19.48
N LEU A 184 -17.75 -8.96 -19.12
CA LEU A 184 -16.73 -8.47 -20.05
C LEU A 184 -15.69 -9.53 -20.43
N GLY A 185 -15.85 -10.79 -19.97
CA GLY A 185 -14.88 -11.86 -20.21
C GLY A 185 -13.58 -11.73 -19.42
N ARG A 186 -13.53 -10.85 -18.41
CA ARG A 186 -12.38 -10.59 -17.52
C ARG A 186 -12.48 -11.40 -16.22
N SER A 187 -12.88 -12.66 -16.31
CA SER A 187 -13.08 -13.55 -15.15
C SER A 187 -11.86 -13.71 -14.23
N PRO A 188 -10.59 -13.77 -14.72
CA PRO A 188 -9.42 -13.83 -13.83
C PRO A 188 -9.29 -12.59 -12.93
N GLU A 189 -9.61 -11.41 -13.46
CA GLU A 189 -9.57 -10.18 -12.70
C GLU A 189 -10.70 -10.09 -11.67
N ALA A 190 -11.90 -10.56 -12.05
CA ALA A 190 -13.02 -10.70 -11.12
C ALA A 190 -12.64 -11.55 -9.90
N ALA A 191 -12.01 -12.71 -10.14
CA ALA A 191 -11.54 -13.61 -9.09
C ALA A 191 -10.52 -12.94 -8.16
N MET A 192 -9.66 -12.08 -8.69
CA MET A 192 -8.67 -11.34 -7.89
C MET A 192 -9.33 -10.29 -6.97
N TYR A 193 -10.30 -9.53 -7.48
CA TYR A 193 -11.06 -8.59 -6.64
C TYR A 193 -11.85 -9.32 -5.56
N GLN A 194 -12.45 -10.47 -5.90
CA GLN A 194 -13.15 -11.30 -4.93
C GLN A 194 -12.19 -11.86 -3.86
N PHE A 195 -11.00 -12.32 -4.26
CA PHE A 195 -9.94 -12.76 -3.34
C PHE A 195 -9.53 -11.65 -2.37
N GLN A 196 -9.25 -10.45 -2.90
CA GLN A 196 -8.82 -9.32 -2.09
C GLN A 196 -9.91 -8.87 -1.10
N HIS A 197 -11.16 -8.81 -1.55
CA HIS A 197 -12.29 -8.46 -0.71
C HIS A 197 -12.55 -9.51 0.38
N LEU A 198 -12.41 -10.78 0.03
CA LEU A 198 -12.58 -11.89 0.96
C LEU A 198 -11.60 -11.77 2.14
N ILE A 199 -10.33 -11.50 1.86
CA ILE A 199 -9.29 -11.33 2.89
C ILE A 199 -9.59 -10.15 3.80
N ARG A 200 -10.06 -9.02 3.23
CA ARG A 200 -10.37 -7.79 3.99
C ARG A 200 -11.64 -7.91 4.82
N SER A 201 -12.67 -8.59 4.31
CA SER A 201 -14.00 -8.64 4.95
C SER A 201 -14.10 -9.69 6.04
N GLN A 202 -13.33 -10.77 6.00
CA GLN A 202 -13.47 -11.87 6.97
C GLN A 202 -12.77 -11.63 8.31
N GLY A 203 -11.82 -10.69 8.38
CA GLY A 203 -11.03 -10.45 9.60
C GLY A 203 -10.35 -11.74 10.09
N ASP A 204 -10.54 -12.08 11.36
CA ASP A 204 -9.84 -13.21 12.01
C ASP A 204 -10.54 -14.57 11.84
N ASN A 205 -11.65 -14.63 11.07
CA ASN A 205 -12.40 -15.87 10.85
C ASN A 205 -11.71 -16.81 9.83
N VAL A 206 -10.66 -17.51 10.27
CA VAL A 206 -9.86 -18.41 9.41
C VAL A 206 -10.70 -19.55 8.81
N ASP A 207 -11.63 -20.13 9.56
CA ASP A 207 -12.49 -21.22 9.05
C ASP A 207 -13.41 -20.74 7.92
N GLY A 208 -14.06 -19.58 8.13
CA GLY A 208 -14.90 -18.95 7.12
C GLY A 208 -14.10 -18.58 5.88
N LEU A 209 -12.88 -18.06 6.09
CA LEU A 209 -11.97 -17.66 5.03
C LEU A 209 -11.47 -18.86 4.22
N LEU A 210 -11.05 -19.95 4.86
CA LEU A 210 -10.66 -21.20 4.21
C LEU A 210 -11.79 -21.73 3.33
N ARG A 211 -13.00 -21.86 3.87
CA ARG A 211 -14.16 -22.38 3.13
C ARG A 211 -14.45 -21.55 1.88
N LYS A 212 -14.46 -20.21 2.00
CA LYS A 212 -14.71 -19.30 0.88
C LYS A 212 -13.56 -19.32 -0.14
N LEU A 213 -12.31 -19.42 0.32
CA LEU A 213 -11.12 -19.48 -0.52
C LEU A 213 -11.05 -20.80 -1.29
N THR A 214 -11.41 -21.93 -0.68
CA THR A 214 -11.52 -23.22 -1.38
C THR A 214 -12.45 -23.13 -2.57
N ASN A 215 -13.64 -22.54 -2.38
CA ASN A 215 -14.60 -22.34 -3.45
C ASN A 215 -14.04 -21.43 -4.55
N LEU A 216 -13.38 -20.34 -4.18
CA LEU A 216 -12.79 -19.40 -5.14
C LEU A 216 -11.67 -20.05 -5.97
N VAL A 217 -10.81 -20.85 -5.33
CA VAL A 217 -9.72 -21.57 -6.01
C VAL A 217 -10.28 -22.64 -6.96
N ALA A 218 -11.23 -23.44 -6.49
CA ALA A 218 -11.84 -24.49 -7.31
C ALA A 218 -12.58 -23.92 -8.54
N ASN A 219 -13.33 -22.83 -8.36
CA ASN A 219 -14.17 -22.29 -9.42
C ASN A 219 -13.42 -21.37 -10.40
N HIS A 220 -12.39 -20.65 -9.94
CA HIS A 220 -11.72 -19.64 -10.74
C HIS A 220 -10.24 -19.93 -10.97
N PHE A 221 -9.44 -20.09 -9.91
CA PHE A 221 -7.98 -20.20 -10.07
C PHE A 221 -7.52 -21.54 -10.68
N ASN A 222 -8.34 -22.58 -10.68
CA ASN A 222 -8.04 -23.85 -11.36
C ASN A 222 -8.51 -23.89 -12.82
N GLN A 223 -9.06 -22.80 -13.36
CA GLN A 223 -9.54 -22.74 -14.73
C GLN A 223 -8.38 -22.52 -15.72
N PRO A 224 -8.47 -23.08 -16.95
CA PRO A 224 -7.48 -22.83 -17.99
C PRO A 224 -7.45 -21.34 -18.39
N GLY A 225 -6.24 -20.78 -18.54
CA GLY A 225 -6.04 -19.38 -18.95
C GLY A 225 -5.84 -18.37 -17.81
N VAL A 226 -5.86 -18.81 -16.56
CA VAL A 226 -5.52 -17.96 -15.40
C VAL A 226 -4.00 -17.85 -15.25
N ASP A 227 -3.53 -16.67 -14.82
CA ASP A 227 -2.12 -16.40 -14.57
C ASP A 227 -1.56 -17.33 -13.48
N THR A 228 -0.45 -18.00 -13.79
CA THR A 228 0.18 -18.99 -12.90
C THR A 228 0.62 -18.37 -11.56
N ASN A 229 1.02 -17.10 -11.54
CA ASN A 229 1.43 -16.44 -10.31
C ASN A 229 0.22 -16.16 -9.41
N GLN A 230 -0.92 -15.79 -9.98
CA GLN A 230 -2.17 -15.62 -9.23
C GLN A 230 -2.64 -16.94 -8.60
N CYS A 231 -2.59 -18.04 -9.36
CA CYS A 231 -2.91 -19.37 -8.84
C CYS A 231 -1.98 -19.77 -7.69
N LYS A 232 -0.67 -19.55 -7.87
CA LYS A 232 0.33 -19.83 -6.84
C LYS A 232 0.09 -19.00 -5.58
N MET A 233 -0.17 -17.70 -5.73
CA MET A 233 -0.46 -16.80 -4.60
C MET A 233 -1.68 -17.27 -3.80
N ALA A 234 -2.79 -17.61 -4.46
CA ALA A 234 -3.99 -18.11 -3.78
C ALA A 234 -3.74 -19.45 -3.08
N SER A 235 -2.98 -20.36 -3.72
CA SER A 235 -2.60 -21.65 -3.14
C SER A 235 -1.68 -21.52 -1.93
N ASP A 236 -0.68 -20.64 -1.99
CA ASP A 236 0.26 -20.44 -0.89
C ASP A 236 -0.43 -19.76 0.30
N TYR A 237 -1.33 -18.82 0.04
CA TYR A 237 -2.16 -18.21 1.08
C TYR A 237 -3.14 -19.23 1.71
N TYR A 238 -3.74 -20.11 0.91
CA TYR A 238 -4.58 -21.20 1.43
C TYR A 238 -3.78 -22.10 2.40
N LYS A 239 -2.57 -22.53 2.03
CA LYS A 239 -1.69 -23.32 2.91
C LYS A 239 -1.31 -22.59 4.19
N LEU A 240 -1.12 -21.27 4.13
CA LEU A 240 -0.88 -20.45 5.31
C LEU A 240 -2.08 -20.49 6.27
N LEU A 241 -3.29 -20.32 5.75
CA LEU A 241 -4.51 -20.39 6.56
C LEU A 241 -4.72 -21.78 7.18
N GLU A 242 -4.42 -22.86 6.44
CA GLU A 242 -4.45 -24.22 6.99
C GLU A 242 -3.46 -24.37 8.16
N TRP A 243 -2.24 -23.85 8.01
CA TRP A 243 -1.27 -23.84 9.10
C TRP A 243 -1.75 -23.01 10.29
N GLN A 244 -2.33 -21.83 10.06
CA GLN A 244 -2.86 -20.96 11.13
C GLN A 244 -4.00 -21.64 11.90
N LYS A 245 -4.89 -22.33 11.19
CA LYS A 245 -5.96 -23.14 11.78
C LYS A 245 -5.39 -24.26 12.65
N LEU A 246 -4.38 -24.98 12.18
CA LEU A 246 -3.73 -26.05 12.94
C LEU A 246 -2.95 -25.52 14.16
N ALA A 247 -2.26 -24.37 14.00
CA ALA A 247 -1.57 -23.70 15.10
C ALA A 247 -2.55 -23.22 16.18
N ASN A 248 -3.76 -22.85 15.78
CA ASN A 248 -4.87 -22.43 16.62
C ASN A 248 -4.48 -21.32 17.62
N LYS A 249 -3.83 -20.29 17.09
CA LYS A 249 -3.43 -19.08 17.85
C LYS A 249 -4.18 -17.88 17.28
N PRO A 250 -5.12 -17.28 18.03
CA PRO A 250 -5.93 -16.16 17.53
C PRO A 250 -5.12 -14.99 16.99
N GLU A 251 -4.00 -14.67 17.63
CA GLU A 251 -3.08 -13.60 17.19
C GLU A 251 -2.38 -13.86 15.85
N LEU A 252 -2.43 -15.09 15.33
CA LEU A 252 -1.87 -15.45 14.04
C LEU A 252 -2.92 -15.50 12.94
N PHE A 253 -4.21 -15.45 13.27
CA PHE A 253 -5.29 -15.59 12.31
C PHE A 253 -5.25 -14.47 11.28
N ASN A 254 -5.30 -14.85 10.01
CA ASN A 254 -5.25 -13.94 8.86
C ASN A 254 -4.03 -12.98 8.86
N THR A 255 -2.95 -13.34 9.56
CA THR A 255 -1.70 -12.58 9.54
C THR A 255 -0.76 -13.06 8.43
N SER A 256 0.27 -12.27 8.13
CA SER A 256 1.27 -12.64 7.11
C SER A 256 2.17 -13.79 7.57
N ALA A 257 2.75 -14.53 6.61
CA ALA A 257 3.74 -15.57 6.91
C ALA A 257 4.94 -15.04 7.72
N LEU A 258 5.33 -13.77 7.53
CA LEU A 258 6.40 -13.14 8.30
C LEU A 258 5.99 -12.84 9.75
N ASN A 259 4.72 -12.47 9.99
CA ASN A 259 4.20 -12.32 11.35
C ASN A 259 4.12 -13.67 12.07
N CYS A 260 3.68 -14.72 11.36
CA CYS A 260 3.72 -16.08 11.90
C CYS A 260 5.16 -16.52 12.23
N LEU A 261 6.14 -16.24 11.35
CA LEU A 261 7.54 -16.51 11.62
C LEU A 261 8.04 -15.73 12.85
N ALA A 262 7.69 -14.45 12.96
CA ALA A 262 8.06 -13.61 14.11
C ALA A 262 7.54 -14.19 15.44
N TYR A 263 6.31 -14.68 15.45
CA TYR A 263 5.74 -15.40 16.60
C TYR A 263 6.52 -16.68 16.90
N CYS A 264 6.79 -17.51 15.88
CA CYS A 264 7.59 -18.72 16.03
C CYS A 264 9.00 -18.43 16.59
N CYS A 265 9.68 -17.38 16.12
CA CYS A 265 10.97 -16.96 16.66
C CYS A 265 10.87 -16.52 18.13
N SER A 266 9.79 -15.85 18.51
CA SER A 266 9.59 -15.34 19.86
C SER A 266 9.30 -16.45 20.88
N HIS A 267 8.49 -17.44 20.49
CA HIS A 267 7.91 -18.43 21.41
C HIS A 267 8.46 -19.85 21.23
N HIS A 268 8.94 -20.20 20.04
CA HIS A 268 9.24 -21.58 19.63
C HIS A 268 10.66 -21.73 19.06
N TRP A 269 11.59 -20.82 19.39
CA TRP A 269 12.96 -20.81 18.87
C TRP A 269 13.74 -22.12 19.12
N ALA A 270 13.54 -22.74 20.29
CA ALA A 270 14.24 -23.96 20.67
C ALA A 270 13.67 -25.24 20.01
N GLU A 271 12.56 -25.13 19.28
CA GLU A 271 11.94 -26.28 18.64
C GLU A 271 12.69 -26.68 17.36
N GLY A 272 13.07 -27.96 17.29
CA GLY A 272 13.77 -28.52 16.14
C GLY A 272 12.91 -28.63 14.88
N ALA A 273 13.58 -28.82 13.74
CA ALA A 273 12.93 -29.08 12.46
C ALA A 273 12.02 -30.32 12.56
N GLY A 274 10.74 -30.15 12.22
CA GLY A 274 9.71 -31.19 12.34
C GLY A 274 8.56 -30.77 13.25
N ASN A 275 8.81 -29.88 14.23
CA ASN A 275 7.71 -29.20 14.92
C ASN A 275 7.09 -28.15 14.01
N MET A 276 5.77 -28.19 13.86
CA MET A 276 5.02 -27.25 13.01
C MET A 276 5.21 -25.78 13.39
N MET A 277 5.47 -25.49 14.67
CA MET A 277 5.69 -24.14 15.19
C MET A 277 7.17 -23.73 15.18
N SER A 278 8.09 -24.62 14.77
CA SER A 278 9.50 -24.28 14.63
C SER A 278 9.69 -23.21 13.54
N PRO A 279 10.52 -22.17 13.78
CA PRO A 279 10.88 -21.16 12.77
C PRO A 279 11.38 -21.75 11.45
N LEU A 280 12.14 -22.84 11.51
CA LEU A 280 12.68 -23.49 10.31
C LEU A 280 11.58 -24.20 9.51
N THR A 281 10.65 -24.86 10.18
CA THR A 281 9.54 -25.56 9.54
C THR A 281 8.58 -24.60 8.85
N ILE A 282 8.24 -23.47 9.49
CA ILE A 282 7.40 -22.46 8.84
C ILE A 282 8.11 -21.82 7.63
N CYS A 283 9.42 -21.56 7.71
CA CYS A 283 10.19 -21.04 6.57
C CYS A 283 10.14 -21.98 5.37
N GLN A 284 10.33 -23.28 5.61
CA GLN A 284 10.27 -24.28 4.55
C GLN A 284 8.86 -24.38 3.94
N ARG A 285 7.81 -24.43 4.77
CA ARG A 285 6.42 -24.57 4.30
C ARG A 285 5.94 -23.36 3.52
N GLN A 286 6.25 -22.16 4.01
CA GLN A 286 5.82 -20.89 3.43
C GLN A 286 6.83 -20.30 2.43
N GLN A 287 7.89 -21.05 2.09
CA GLN A 287 8.94 -20.63 1.15
C GLN A 287 9.53 -19.25 1.50
N ILE A 288 9.73 -18.98 2.80
CA ILE A 288 10.32 -17.73 3.27
C ILE A 288 11.79 -17.71 2.87
N SER A 289 12.21 -16.63 2.20
CA SER A 289 13.58 -16.51 1.72
C SER A 289 14.59 -16.40 2.88
N PRO A 290 15.84 -16.85 2.69
CA PRO A 290 16.88 -16.70 3.70
C PRO A 290 17.09 -15.25 4.16
N LEU A 291 16.95 -14.28 3.25
CA LEU A 291 17.01 -12.85 3.58
C LEU A 291 15.89 -12.43 4.54
N GLN A 292 14.65 -12.83 4.26
CA GLN A 292 13.52 -12.53 5.13
C GLN A 292 13.66 -13.20 6.50
N TYR A 293 14.13 -14.45 6.51
CA TYR A 293 14.39 -15.19 7.74
C TYR A 293 15.43 -14.46 8.60
N ASP A 294 16.62 -14.18 8.06
CA ASP A 294 17.68 -13.45 8.74
C ASP A 294 17.15 -12.11 9.29
N TRP A 295 16.37 -11.38 8.50
CA TRP A 295 15.80 -10.09 8.90
C TRP A 295 14.83 -10.22 10.08
N VAL A 296 13.92 -11.20 10.04
CA VAL A 296 12.95 -11.42 11.13
C VAL A 296 13.68 -11.86 12.41
N VAL A 297 14.59 -12.83 12.32
CA VAL A 297 15.33 -13.33 13.49
C VAL A 297 16.17 -12.23 14.13
N LEU A 298 16.88 -11.43 13.33
CA LEU A 298 17.63 -10.25 13.82
C LEU A 298 16.71 -9.34 14.63
N ASN A 299 15.56 -8.95 14.05
CA ASN A 299 14.66 -8.00 14.67
C ASN A 299 14.01 -8.53 15.95
N ILE A 300 13.58 -9.80 15.96
CA ILE A 300 12.88 -10.39 17.10
C ILE A 300 13.84 -10.59 18.28
N HIS A 301 14.98 -11.21 18.05
CA HIS A 301 15.90 -11.55 19.15
C HIS A 301 16.69 -10.33 19.65
N ALA A 302 17.10 -9.40 18.78
CA ALA A 302 17.77 -8.18 19.22
C ALA A 302 16.85 -7.27 20.03
N LYS A 303 15.57 -7.11 19.63
CA LYS A 303 14.59 -6.36 20.43
C LYS A 303 14.32 -6.99 21.79
N ALA A 304 14.44 -8.32 21.88
CA ALA A 304 14.37 -9.07 23.14
C ALA A 304 15.71 -9.09 23.91
N ALA A 305 16.73 -8.34 23.46
CA ALA A 305 18.09 -8.32 24.01
C ALA A 305 18.80 -9.69 24.06
N LYS A 306 18.34 -10.67 23.27
CA LYS A 306 18.92 -12.02 23.13
C LYS A 306 20.06 -12.02 22.11
N TRP A 307 21.11 -11.26 22.41
CA TRP A 307 22.24 -11.05 21.50
C TRP A 307 23.07 -12.31 21.26
N ASP A 308 23.08 -13.25 22.20
CA ASP A 308 23.70 -14.56 22.06
C ASP A 308 23.13 -15.35 20.87
N ILE A 309 21.81 -15.30 20.68
CA ILE A 309 21.13 -15.94 19.56
C ILE A 309 21.51 -15.24 18.24
N VAL A 310 21.48 -13.90 18.24
CA VAL A 310 21.80 -13.10 17.06
C VAL A 310 23.25 -13.32 16.63
N GLU A 311 24.20 -13.26 17.56
CA GLU A 311 25.62 -13.52 17.29
C GLU A 311 25.82 -14.94 16.77
N THR A 312 25.18 -15.94 17.36
CA THR A 312 25.28 -17.34 16.89
C THR A 312 24.73 -17.51 15.47
N LEU A 313 23.65 -16.82 15.13
CA LEU A 313 23.05 -16.92 13.79
C LEU A 313 23.93 -16.29 12.72
N PHE A 314 24.41 -15.07 12.98
CA PHE A 314 25.16 -14.30 12.01
C PHE A 314 26.65 -14.59 12.02
N THR A 315 27.12 -15.46 12.92
CA THR A 315 28.50 -15.88 12.95
C THR A 315 28.68 -17.38 12.78
N LYS A 316 29.74 -17.77 12.06
CA LYS A 316 30.13 -19.16 11.88
C LYS A 316 31.55 -19.34 12.34
N LYS A 317 31.85 -20.39 13.10
CA LYS A 317 33.25 -20.71 13.42
C LYS A 317 33.78 -21.66 12.36
N ASP A 318 34.85 -21.26 11.68
CA ASP A 318 35.60 -22.19 10.82
C ASP A 318 36.35 -23.21 11.68
N TRP A 319 36.86 -24.27 11.06
CA TRP A 319 37.61 -25.33 11.76
C TRP A 319 38.86 -24.83 12.53
N LEU A 320 39.39 -23.66 12.15
CA LEU A 320 40.49 -22.96 12.84
C LEU A 320 40.00 -22.07 14.01
N GLY A 321 38.72 -22.11 14.36
CA GLY A 321 38.12 -21.27 15.40
C GLY A 321 37.91 -19.81 14.98
N ARG A 322 38.15 -19.45 13.72
CA ARG A 322 37.96 -18.09 13.20
C ARG A 322 36.47 -17.80 13.02
N THR A 323 36.00 -16.69 13.59
CA THR A 323 34.60 -16.26 13.50
C THR A 323 34.30 -15.56 12.17
N THR A 324 33.71 -16.33 11.27
CA THR A 324 32.80 -16.02 10.15
C THR A 324 31.73 -14.97 10.39
N VAL A 325 31.44 -13.98 9.53
CA VAL A 325 30.09 -13.38 9.51
C VAL A 325 29.37 -13.93 8.29
N SER A 326 28.18 -14.49 8.50
CA SER A 326 27.36 -15.12 7.46
C SER A 326 25.96 -14.52 7.55
N SER A 327 25.58 -13.73 6.56
CA SER A 327 24.25 -13.14 6.45
C SER A 327 23.82 -13.04 5.00
N HIS A 328 22.53 -13.23 4.73
CA HIS A 328 21.92 -12.91 3.45
C HIS A 328 21.54 -11.42 3.35
N ILE A 329 21.55 -10.70 4.47
CA ILE A 329 21.30 -9.26 4.52
C ILE A 329 22.53 -8.52 3.98
N PRO A 330 22.37 -7.58 3.03
CA PRO A 330 23.48 -6.72 2.60
C PRO A 330 24.16 -6.05 3.79
N MET A 331 25.51 -6.05 3.78
CA MET A 331 26.31 -5.65 4.95
C MET A 331 25.97 -4.26 5.49
N GLU A 332 25.75 -3.27 4.60
CA GLU A 332 25.37 -1.92 5.01
C GLU A 332 24.01 -1.89 5.73
N SER A 333 23.01 -2.59 5.19
CA SER A 333 21.68 -2.72 5.80
C SER A 333 21.74 -3.45 7.14
N LEU A 334 22.56 -4.50 7.22
CA LEU A 334 22.79 -5.24 8.46
C LEU A 334 23.39 -4.33 9.54
N LEU A 335 24.43 -3.57 9.20
CA LEU A 335 25.10 -2.64 10.12
C LEU A 335 24.17 -1.51 10.58
N SER A 336 23.39 -0.92 9.66
CA SER A 336 22.40 0.10 10.00
C SER A 336 21.41 -0.44 11.01
N ARG A 337 20.83 -1.61 10.70
CA ARG A 337 19.81 -2.19 11.54
C ARG A 337 20.36 -2.63 12.90
N MET A 338 21.55 -3.21 12.94
CA MET A 338 22.22 -3.57 14.19
C MET A 338 22.55 -2.34 15.04
N SER A 339 22.98 -1.24 14.42
CA SER A 339 23.24 0.01 15.14
C SER A 339 21.96 0.60 15.73
N GLU A 340 20.86 0.62 14.97
CA GLU A 340 19.54 1.06 15.47
C GLU A 340 19.07 0.21 16.66
N LEU A 341 19.29 -1.10 16.58
CA LEU A 341 18.94 -2.06 17.63
C LEU A 341 19.91 -2.04 18.82
N GLN A 342 20.91 -1.15 18.85
CA GLN A 342 21.91 -1.03 19.91
C GLN A 342 22.82 -2.26 20.07
N ALA A 343 23.25 -2.87 18.97
CA ALA A 343 24.25 -3.92 18.99
C ALA A 343 25.58 -3.44 19.59
N SER A 344 26.31 -4.36 20.22
CA SER A 344 27.62 -4.05 20.80
C SER A 344 28.60 -3.55 19.72
N LYS A 345 29.46 -2.59 20.09
CA LYS A 345 30.52 -2.10 19.19
C LYS A 345 31.46 -3.23 18.74
N ARG A 346 31.68 -4.24 19.59
CA ARG A 346 32.43 -5.46 19.28
C ARG A 346 31.78 -6.25 18.13
N PHE A 347 30.47 -6.44 18.18
CA PHE A 347 29.78 -7.20 17.15
C PHE A 347 29.73 -6.42 15.84
N LEU A 348 29.45 -5.11 15.89
CA LEU A 348 29.54 -4.22 14.73
C LEU A 348 30.95 -4.23 14.11
N ALA A 349 32.00 -4.21 14.93
CA ALA A 349 33.39 -4.34 14.47
C ALA A 349 33.65 -5.67 13.74
N THR A 350 33.05 -6.76 14.21
CA THR A 350 33.17 -8.08 13.59
C THR A 350 32.56 -8.09 12.18
N CYS A 351 31.41 -7.42 12.01
CA CYS A 351 30.76 -7.23 10.71
C CYS A 351 31.56 -6.31 9.79
N VAL A 352 31.99 -5.12 10.26
CA VAL A 352 32.75 -4.17 9.43
C VAL A 352 34.09 -4.74 8.97
N ASN A 353 34.79 -5.49 9.81
CA ASN A 353 36.08 -6.11 9.45
C ASN A 353 35.99 -7.14 8.31
N ARG A 354 34.78 -7.55 7.90
CA ARG A 354 34.55 -8.44 6.76
C ARG A 354 34.55 -7.71 5.41
N ILE A 355 34.43 -6.39 5.42
CA ILE A 355 34.36 -5.59 4.20
C ILE A 355 35.77 -5.55 3.57
N PRO A 356 35.96 -6.13 2.38
CA PRO A 356 37.29 -6.25 1.78
C PRO A 356 37.84 -4.88 1.40
N ASP A 357 36.99 -4.03 0.83
CA ASP A 357 37.35 -2.67 0.43
C ASP A 357 37.68 -1.80 1.65
N THR A 358 38.85 -1.19 1.64
CA THR A 358 39.40 -0.51 2.82
C THR A 358 38.74 0.85 3.04
N ASP A 359 38.48 1.59 1.96
CA ASP A 359 37.87 2.92 2.05
C ASP A 359 36.41 2.80 2.48
N HIS A 360 35.69 1.83 1.93
CA HIS A 360 34.33 1.49 2.35
C HIS A 360 34.30 1.07 3.83
N ARG A 361 35.24 0.22 4.26
CA ARG A 361 35.35 -0.19 5.67
C ARG A 361 35.59 1.00 6.60
N LEU A 362 36.51 1.90 6.27
CA LEU A 362 36.77 3.12 7.03
C LEU A 362 35.55 4.02 7.11
N ARG A 363 34.83 4.18 5.99
CA ARG A 363 33.62 5.00 5.91
C ARG A 363 32.53 4.47 6.85
N LEU A 364 32.23 3.18 6.81
CA LEU A 364 31.21 2.59 7.69
C LEU A 364 31.68 2.54 9.16
N ALA A 365 32.95 2.22 9.42
CA ALA A 365 33.49 2.23 10.78
C ALA A 365 33.38 3.63 11.42
N THR A 366 33.67 4.68 10.66
CA THR A 366 33.53 6.07 11.10
C THR A 366 32.06 6.42 11.33
N MET A 367 31.19 6.11 10.36
CA MET A 367 29.74 6.39 10.43
C MET A 367 29.08 5.77 11.66
N TYR A 368 29.40 4.52 11.99
CA TYR A 368 28.85 3.81 13.14
C TYR A 368 29.69 3.97 14.42
N LYS A 369 30.69 4.86 14.43
CA LYS A 369 31.57 5.13 15.58
C LYS A 369 32.22 3.86 16.15
N ILE A 370 32.77 3.03 15.27
CA ILE A 370 33.51 1.81 15.60
C ILE A 370 35.00 2.16 15.57
N HIS A 371 35.42 2.94 16.57
CA HIS A 371 36.71 3.64 16.55
C HIS A 371 37.92 2.69 16.48
N THR A 372 37.84 1.53 17.14
CA THR A 372 38.89 0.50 17.10
C THR A 372 39.22 0.07 15.67
N VAL A 373 38.20 -0.16 14.84
CA VAL A 373 38.37 -0.57 13.44
C VAL A 373 38.98 0.56 12.60
N VAL A 374 38.60 1.81 12.85
CA VAL A 374 39.20 2.96 12.15
C VAL A 374 40.69 3.06 12.47
N ILE A 375 41.05 3.03 13.76
CA ILE A 375 42.44 3.13 14.23
C ILE A 375 43.30 2.00 13.66
N GLU A 376 42.84 0.75 13.79
CA GLU A 376 43.56 -0.41 13.27
C GLU A 376 43.72 -0.38 11.74
N THR A 377 42.71 0.12 11.01
CA THR A 377 42.75 0.16 9.55
C THR A 377 43.73 1.23 9.06
N LEU A 378 43.71 2.42 9.65
CA LEU A 378 44.68 3.49 9.32
C LEU A 378 46.11 3.09 9.68
N ALA A 379 46.29 2.41 10.82
CA ALA A 379 47.57 1.84 11.22
C ALA A 379 48.09 0.80 10.21
N LYS A 380 47.22 -0.09 9.71
CA LYS A 380 47.56 -1.07 8.66
C LYS A 380 47.90 -0.41 7.33
N GLN A 381 47.23 0.69 6.97
CA GLN A 381 47.56 1.50 5.79
C GLN A 381 48.87 2.30 5.96
N LYS A 382 49.36 2.42 7.20
CA LYS A 382 50.51 3.23 7.62
C LYS A 382 50.28 4.72 7.40
N ASP A 383 49.04 5.18 7.42
CA ASP A 383 48.69 6.59 7.21
C ASP A 383 48.71 7.36 8.54
N ARG A 384 49.84 8.02 8.80
CA ARG A 384 50.05 8.76 10.06
C ARG A 384 49.20 10.03 10.12
N ALA A 385 49.05 10.72 8.98
CA ALA A 385 48.31 11.97 8.90
C ALA A 385 46.81 11.73 9.16
N ALA A 386 46.23 10.73 8.50
CA ALA A 386 44.82 10.38 8.69
C ALA A 386 44.55 9.92 10.12
N LEU A 387 45.41 9.10 10.73
CA LEU A 387 45.22 8.66 12.13
C LEU A 387 45.34 9.83 13.12
N THR A 388 46.27 10.77 12.86
CA THR A 388 46.41 11.98 13.69
C THR A 388 45.16 12.85 13.60
N ASN A 389 44.65 13.08 12.38
CA ASN A 389 43.42 13.86 12.16
C ASN A 389 42.21 13.17 12.81
N TYR A 390 42.09 11.85 12.67
CA TYR A 390 41.01 11.09 13.28
C TYR A 390 41.06 11.16 14.81
N LYS A 391 42.25 11.05 15.43
CA LYS A 391 42.42 11.22 16.88
C LYS A 391 41.86 12.55 17.38
N MET A 392 42.03 13.63 16.61
CA MET A 392 41.50 14.95 16.99
C MET A 392 39.96 15.01 17.01
N THR A 393 39.28 14.06 16.38
CA THR A 393 37.81 13.94 16.42
C THR A 393 37.31 13.14 17.62
N LEU A 394 38.20 12.46 18.35
CA LEU A 394 37.86 11.66 19.52
C LEU A 394 37.85 12.54 20.78
N ASN A 395 37.04 12.14 21.76
CA ASN A 395 37.00 12.84 23.04
C ASN A 395 38.35 12.70 23.76
N PRO A 396 38.97 13.80 24.20
CA PRO A 396 40.20 13.73 24.99
C PRO A 396 40.03 12.80 26.19
N GLN A 397 41.04 11.97 26.47
CA GLN A 397 41.06 10.98 27.56
C GLN A 397 40.09 9.79 27.41
N SER A 398 39.35 9.67 26.31
CA SER A 398 38.57 8.45 26.06
C SER A 398 39.50 7.25 25.78
N GLU A 399 38.99 6.03 25.97
CA GLU A 399 39.76 4.80 25.68
C GLU A 399 40.24 4.77 24.23
N GLU A 400 39.42 5.27 23.31
CA GLU A 400 39.72 5.32 21.88
C GLU A 400 40.78 6.38 21.56
N TYR A 401 40.77 7.53 22.26
CA TYR A 401 41.81 8.54 22.14
C TYR A 401 43.16 7.98 22.59
N ILE A 402 43.18 7.30 23.74
CA ILE A 402 44.38 6.65 24.28
C ILE A 402 44.86 5.54 23.33
N LEU A 403 43.95 4.74 22.78
CA LEU A 403 44.27 3.73 21.78
C LEU A 403 44.94 4.36 20.56
N ALA A 404 44.35 5.41 19.99
CA ALA A 404 44.91 6.11 18.83
C ALA A 404 46.29 6.72 19.14
N GLU A 405 46.47 7.32 20.32
CA GLU A 405 47.76 7.86 20.77
C GLU A 405 48.83 6.78 20.92
N ASN A 406 48.48 5.66 21.55
CA ASN A 406 49.38 4.52 21.71
C ASN A 406 49.76 3.92 20.36
N THR A 407 48.80 3.76 19.45
CA THR A 407 49.08 3.29 18.08
C THR A 407 50.01 4.24 17.33
N LEU A 408 49.83 5.56 17.43
CA LEU A 408 50.73 6.55 16.80
C LEU A 408 52.17 6.52 17.34
N ARG A 409 52.35 6.06 18.59
CA ARG A 409 53.64 5.89 19.27
C ARG A 409 54.28 4.52 19.05
N ASP A 410 53.57 3.58 18.43
CA ASP A 410 54.08 2.25 18.16
C ASP A 410 55.25 2.29 17.17
N SER A 411 56.45 1.98 17.66
CA SER A 411 57.69 1.97 16.89
C SER A 411 57.78 0.82 15.87
N SER A 412 56.89 -0.18 15.96
CA SER A 412 56.84 -1.30 15.00
C SER A 412 56.21 -0.89 13.66
N ILE A 413 55.43 0.20 13.64
CA ILE A 413 54.74 0.68 12.44
C ILE A 413 55.65 1.63 11.65
N LYS A 414 56.05 1.23 10.44
CA LYS A 414 56.75 2.10 9.49
C LYS A 414 55.77 3.04 8.79
N TRP A 415 55.51 4.19 9.38
CA TRP A 415 54.58 5.21 8.87
C TRP A 415 54.96 5.72 7.47
N LYS A 416 53.96 5.92 6.62
CA LYS A 416 54.06 6.72 5.40
C LYS A 416 53.79 8.17 5.82
N ASN A 417 54.70 9.06 5.45
CA ASN A 417 54.55 10.51 5.67
C ASN A 417 53.68 11.13 4.60
#